data_AF-A0A1E9HQB4-F1
#
_entry.id   AF-A0A1E9HQB4-F1
#
_cell.length_a   1.000
_cell.length_b   1.000
_cell.length_c   1.000
_cell.angle_alpha   90.00
_cell.angle_beta   90.00
_cell.angle_gamma   90.00
#
_symmetry.space_group_name_H-M   'P 1'
#
loop_
_entity.id
_entity.type
_entity.pdbx_description
1 polymer ?
#
loop_
_entity_poly.entity_id
_entity_poly.type
_entity_poly.pdbx_seq_one_letter_code
_entity_poly.pdbx_strand_id
1 'polypeptide(L)'
;MISASITHWEDGTDLVLSTTISADIHTVWKRVTSPMECALWFAPFRPVQGEDADQGEGTSAVSEASDVTEIEFDFEGSPLNAHVLSSVEDEHVLVELGGLGRISLRLTQALAGQPGVTVTAAHTYASDAEAAQLIPQVGPVWDTHLRLLAGTFGDADLTASESEAALYARYTELAVAEFGADSVKSGSAQVPECDDSSDD
;
A
#
# COMPACT_ATOMS: atom_id res chain seq x y z
N MET A 1 -13.51 -3.95 8.35
CA MET A 1 -12.56 -3.30 9.30
C MET A 1 -11.12 -3.64 8.89
N ILE A 2 -10.17 -2.71 9.04
CA ILE A 2 -8.73 -2.96 8.79
C ILE A 2 -8.05 -3.32 10.11
N SER A 3 -7.35 -4.45 10.15
CA SER A 3 -6.47 -4.83 11.26
C SER A 3 -5.05 -4.34 10.98
N ALA A 4 -4.33 -3.91 12.01
CA ALA A 4 -2.94 -3.47 11.90
C ALA A 4 -2.10 -4.07 13.04
N SER A 5 -0.88 -4.49 12.74
CA SER A 5 0.07 -5.09 13.68
C SER A 5 1.51 -4.82 13.25
N ILE A 6 2.43 -4.88 14.20
CA ILE A 6 3.87 -4.83 13.94
C ILE A 6 4.46 -6.23 14.10
N THR A 7 5.30 -6.66 13.16
CA THR A 7 5.97 -7.96 13.18
C THR A 7 7.47 -7.77 13.09
N HIS A 8 8.21 -8.40 14.01
CA HIS A 8 9.67 -8.39 14.03
C HIS A 8 10.25 -9.62 13.36
N TRP A 9 11.37 -9.44 12.68
CA TRP A 9 12.17 -10.53 12.12
C TRP A 9 13.67 -10.20 12.19
N GLU A 10 14.52 -11.13 11.78
CA GLU A 10 15.96 -11.11 12.08
C GLU A 10 16.66 -9.80 11.67
N ASP A 11 16.26 -9.21 10.54
CA ASP A 11 16.89 -8.02 9.96
C ASP A 11 15.91 -6.86 9.71
N GLY A 12 14.75 -6.84 10.37
CA GLY A 12 13.80 -5.75 10.15
C GLY A 12 12.47 -5.86 10.87
N THR A 13 11.60 -4.91 10.52
CA THR A 13 10.31 -4.71 11.17
C THR A 13 9.26 -4.44 10.12
N ASP A 14 8.13 -5.15 10.16
CA ASP A 14 7.04 -4.98 9.23
C ASP A 14 5.83 -4.32 9.91
N LEU A 15 5.29 -3.27 9.30
CA LEU A 15 3.92 -2.85 9.56
C LEU A 15 2.98 -3.65 8.65
N VAL A 16 2.14 -4.48 9.26
CA VAL A 16 1.21 -5.37 8.57
C VAL A 16 -0.22 -4.86 8.74
N LEU A 17 -0.89 -4.55 7.63
CA LEU A 17 -2.30 -4.18 7.57
C LEU A 17 -3.06 -5.25 6.82
N SER A 18 -4.26 -5.62 7.29
CA SER A 18 -5.09 -6.60 6.61
C SER A 18 -6.56 -6.21 6.58
N THR A 19 -7.22 -6.58 5.48
CA THR A 19 -8.67 -6.43 5.34
C THR A 19 -9.25 -7.55 4.49
N THR A 20 -10.57 -7.76 4.57
CA THR A 20 -11.28 -8.76 3.78
C THR A 20 -12.14 -8.06 2.75
N ILE A 21 -12.03 -8.50 1.50
CA ILE A 21 -12.80 -8.01 0.36
C ILE A 21 -13.79 -9.07 -0.09
N SER A 22 -15.04 -8.68 -0.32
CA SER A 22 -16.14 -9.58 -0.74
C SER A 22 -16.12 -9.88 -2.24
N ALA A 23 -14.99 -10.35 -2.77
CA ALA A 23 -14.81 -10.71 -4.18
C ALA A 23 -13.98 -12.01 -4.32
N ASP A 24 -13.92 -12.57 -5.53
CA ASP A 24 -13.03 -13.68 -5.83
C ASP A 24 -11.58 -13.20 -6.00
N ILE A 25 -10.62 -14.11 -5.78
CA ILE A 25 -9.19 -13.79 -5.72
C ILE A 25 -8.65 -13.23 -7.04
N HIS A 26 -9.15 -13.72 -8.17
CA HIS A 26 -8.73 -13.26 -9.48
C HIS A 26 -9.19 -11.83 -9.77
N THR A 27 -10.41 -11.49 -9.38
CA THR A 27 -10.92 -10.12 -9.49
C THR A 27 -10.12 -9.16 -8.59
N VAL A 28 -9.78 -9.58 -7.36
CA VAL A 28 -8.93 -8.77 -6.47
C VAL A 28 -7.51 -8.62 -7.02
N TRP A 29 -6.93 -9.71 -7.54
CA TRP A 29 -5.62 -9.69 -8.18
C TRP A 29 -5.56 -8.68 -9.32
N LYS A 30 -6.54 -8.73 -10.24
CA LYS A 30 -6.64 -7.79 -11.35
C LYS A 30 -6.74 -6.33 -10.86
N ARG A 31 -7.45 -6.07 -9.75
CA ARG A 31 -7.57 -4.71 -9.16
C ARG A 31 -6.24 -4.18 -8.63
N VAL A 32 -5.35 -5.05 -8.18
CA VAL A 32 -4.02 -4.71 -7.66
C VAL A 32 -2.98 -4.59 -8.77
N THR A 33 -3.05 -5.44 -9.80
CA THR A 33 -1.97 -5.59 -10.79
C THR A 33 -2.26 -5.02 -12.17
N SER A 34 -3.48 -4.58 -12.46
CA SER A 34 -3.78 -3.84 -13.69
C SER A 34 -3.48 -2.35 -13.50
N PRO A 35 -2.66 -1.73 -14.37
CA PRO A 35 -2.38 -0.29 -14.34
C PRO A 35 -3.61 0.61 -14.17
N MET A 36 -4.67 0.34 -14.93
CA MET A 36 -5.88 1.16 -14.92
C MET A 36 -6.75 0.90 -13.70
N GLU A 37 -6.77 -0.33 -13.18
CA GLU A 37 -7.57 -0.66 -12.01
C GLU A 37 -6.89 -0.18 -10.73
N CYS A 38 -5.54 -0.19 -10.70
CA CYS A 38 -4.74 0.34 -9.59
C CYS A 38 -5.00 1.84 -9.36
N ALA A 39 -5.25 2.59 -10.43
CA ALA A 39 -5.62 4.00 -10.37
C ALA A 39 -6.91 4.29 -9.58
N LEU A 40 -7.75 3.28 -9.34
CA LEU A 40 -8.99 3.46 -8.57
C LEU A 40 -8.74 3.57 -7.06
N TRP A 41 -7.56 3.17 -6.58
CA TRP A 41 -7.29 3.09 -5.15
C TRP A 41 -5.89 3.53 -4.72
N PHE A 42 -4.91 3.56 -5.62
CA PHE A 42 -3.52 3.98 -5.35
C PHE A 42 -3.04 4.99 -6.39
N ALA A 43 -2.42 4.52 -7.47
CA ALA A 43 -1.97 5.33 -8.58
C ALA A 43 -1.88 4.45 -9.84
N PRO A 44 -2.15 4.99 -11.03
CA PRO A 44 -1.81 4.29 -12.26
C PRO A 44 -0.29 4.11 -12.33
N PHE A 45 0.15 3.01 -12.95
CA PHE A 45 1.56 2.76 -13.20
C PHE A 45 1.81 2.31 -14.63
N ARG A 46 3.05 2.44 -15.08
CA ARG A 46 3.50 1.95 -16.38
C ARG A 46 4.82 1.19 -16.25
N PRO A 47 5.05 0.13 -17.04
CA PRO A 47 6.37 -0.47 -17.16
C PRO A 47 7.38 0.59 -17.64
N VAL A 48 8.55 0.62 -17.01
CA VAL A 48 9.69 1.37 -17.54
C VAL A 48 10.32 0.52 -18.63
N GLN A 49 10.30 1.01 -19.87
CA GLN A 49 11.00 0.33 -20.96
C GLN A 49 12.50 0.58 -20.80
N GLY A 50 13.29 -0.48 -20.65
CA GLY A 50 14.75 -0.37 -20.71
C GLY A 50 15.20 0.16 -22.07
N GLU A 51 16.24 1.00 -22.08
CA GLU A 51 16.82 1.60 -23.29
C GLU A 51 17.42 0.57 -24.28
N ASP A 52 17.45 -0.72 -23.94
CA ASP A 52 18.01 -1.82 -24.76
C ASP A 52 17.00 -2.54 -25.68
N ALA A 53 15.80 -1.99 -25.88
CA ALA A 53 14.92 -2.46 -26.96
C ALA A 53 15.42 -1.95 -28.33
N ASP A 54 16.63 -2.36 -28.72
CA ASP A 54 17.16 -2.14 -30.05
C ASP A 54 16.25 -2.81 -31.10
N GLN A 55 16.17 -2.15 -32.24
CA GLN A 55 15.16 -2.30 -33.27
C GLN A 55 15.20 -3.69 -33.93
N GLY A 56 14.32 -4.60 -33.51
CA GLY A 56 14.00 -5.82 -34.24
C GLY A 56 12.62 -5.70 -34.89
N GLU A 57 12.57 -5.43 -36.20
CA GLU A 57 11.33 -5.56 -36.99
C GLU A 57 10.71 -6.95 -36.80
N GLY A 58 9.44 -7.00 -36.38
CA GLY A 58 8.59 -8.16 -36.62
C GLY A 58 7.87 -8.71 -35.39
N THR A 59 6.54 -8.54 -35.42
CA THR A 59 5.53 -9.19 -34.57
C THR A 59 5.35 -8.57 -33.18
N SER A 60 4.33 -7.71 -33.07
CA SER A 60 3.68 -7.41 -31.80
C SER A 60 2.97 -8.67 -31.30
N ALA A 61 3.73 -9.56 -30.67
CA ALA A 61 3.19 -10.40 -29.62
C ALA A 61 3.35 -9.60 -28.33
N VAL A 62 2.24 -9.34 -27.65
CA VAL A 62 2.25 -8.81 -26.28
C VAL A 62 2.86 -9.93 -25.43
N SER A 63 4.17 -9.88 -25.23
CA SER A 63 4.89 -10.87 -24.42
C SER A 63 4.29 -10.87 -23.02
N GLU A 64 4.03 -12.07 -22.54
CA GLU A 64 3.41 -12.39 -21.27
C GLU A 64 4.09 -11.64 -20.11
N ALA A 65 3.31 -11.26 -19.12
CA ALA A 65 3.62 -10.30 -18.04
C ALA A 65 4.77 -10.69 -17.08
N SER A 66 5.72 -11.53 -17.49
CA SER A 66 6.71 -12.16 -16.61
C SER A 66 8.01 -11.39 -16.42
N ASP A 67 8.35 -10.41 -17.27
CA ASP A 67 9.68 -9.76 -17.25
C ASP A 67 9.66 -8.26 -16.85
N VAL A 68 8.53 -7.74 -16.36
CA VAL A 68 8.48 -6.34 -15.90
C VAL A 68 9.17 -6.23 -14.54
N THR A 69 10.41 -5.75 -14.53
CA THR A 69 11.22 -5.56 -13.32
C THR A 69 11.13 -4.14 -12.75
N GLU A 70 10.72 -3.16 -13.55
CA GLU A 70 10.63 -1.76 -13.14
C GLU A 70 9.34 -1.12 -13.65
N ILE A 71 8.65 -0.42 -12.75
CA ILE A 71 7.42 0.32 -13.02
C ILE A 71 7.52 1.72 -12.44
N GLU A 72 6.79 2.66 -13.02
CA GLU A 72 6.69 4.04 -12.54
C GLU A 72 5.22 4.33 -12.23
N PHE A 73 4.94 4.73 -10.99
CA PHE A 73 3.64 5.24 -10.56
C PHE A 73 3.53 6.73 -10.87
N ASP A 74 2.38 7.15 -11.40
CA ASP A 74 2.12 8.55 -11.72
C ASP A 74 1.32 9.23 -10.61
N PHE A 75 2.00 10.03 -9.79
CA PHE A 75 1.39 10.90 -8.77
C PHE A 75 1.43 12.37 -9.24
N GLU A 76 0.61 12.72 -10.23
CA GLU A 76 0.30 14.08 -10.69
C GLU A 76 1.48 15.09 -10.59
N GLY A 77 2.61 14.75 -11.23
CA GLY A 77 3.82 15.59 -11.28
C GLY A 77 4.98 15.15 -10.38
N SER A 78 4.82 14.06 -9.62
CA SER A 78 5.89 13.42 -8.84
C SER A 78 5.94 11.91 -9.12
N PRO A 79 6.54 11.47 -10.24
CA PRO A 79 6.63 10.05 -10.54
C PRO A 79 7.40 9.30 -9.45
N LEU A 80 6.91 8.11 -9.09
CA LEU A 80 7.55 7.22 -8.12
C LEU A 80 7.98 5.94 -8.82
N ASN A 81 9.30 5.76 -8.95
CA ASN A 81 9.88 4.52 -9.48
C ASN A 81 9.74 3.38 -8.45
N ALA A 82 9.46 2.19 -8.96
CA ALA A 82 9.38 0.98 -8.16
C ALA A 82 10.00 -0.22 -8.91
N HIS A 83 10.73 -1.05 -8.17
CA HIS A 83 11.25 -2.31 -8.67
C HIS A 83 10.36 -3.46 -8.23
N VAL A 84 9.89 -4.28 -9.18
CA VAL A 84 9.10 -5.48 -8.89
C VAL A 84 10.06 -6.60 -8.49
N LEU A 85 10.05 -6.98 -7.21
CA LEU A 85 10.93 -8.01 -6.66
C LEU A 85 10.32 -9.41 -6.82
N SER A 86 9.00 -9.50 -6.74
CA SER A 86 8.26 -10.75 -6.95
C SER A 86 6.82 -10.44 -7.36
N SER A 87 6.28 -11.20 -8.30
CA SER A 87 4.87 -11.18 -8.66
C SER A 87 4.42 -12.60 -8.96
N VAL A 88 3.50 -13.12 -8.15
CA VAL A 88 2.92 -14.45 -8.29
C VAL A 88 1.41 -14.28 -8.41
N GLU A 89 0.87 -14.72 -9.55
CA GLU A 89 -0.54 -14.58 -9.89
C GLU A 89 -1.45 -15.12 -8.78
N ASP A 90 -2.48 -14.34 -8.44
CA ASP A 90 -3.46 -14.62 -7.38
C ASP A 90 -2.85 -14.86 -5.98
N GLU A 91 -1.57 -14.57 -5.76
CA GLU A 91 -0.89 -14.78 -4.48
C GLU A 91 -0.28 -13.50 -3.92
N HIS A 92 0.70 -12.90 -4.58
CA HIS A 92 1.33 -11.67 -4.06
C HIS A 92 2.05 -10.86 -5.11
N VAL A 93 2.19 -9.57 -4.83
CA VAL A 93 3.16 -8.69 -5.45
C VAL A 93 4.04 -8.07 -4.37
N LEU A 94 5.35 -8.04 -4.59
CA LEU A 94 6.35 -7.41 -3.73
C LEU A 94 7.10 -6.40 -4.58
N VAL A 95 7.08 -5.13 -4.16
CA VAL A 95 7.79 -4.04 -4.83
C VAL A 95 8.67 -3.28 -3.85
N GLU A 96 9.78 -2.76 -4.34
CA GLU A 96 10.61 -1.78 -3.65
C GLU A 96 10.31 -0.40 -4.24
N LEU A 97 9.72 0.48 -3.43
CA LEU A 97 9.37 1.84 -3.80
C LEU A 97 10.55 2.78 -3.54
N GLY A 98 10.94 3.58 -4.55
CA GLY A 98 12.06 4.50 -4.45
C GLY A 98 11.93 5.46 -3.25
N GLY A 99 12.82 5.31 -2.27
CA GLY A 99 12.84 6.15 -1.07
C GLY A 99 11.75 5.86 -0.03
N LEU A 100 10.84 4.90 -0.30
CA LEU A 100 9.76 4.50 0.62
C LEU A 100 9.91 3.07 1.14
N GLY A 101 10.87 2.29 0.65
CA GLY A 101 11.13 0.93 1.15
C GLY A 101 10.30 -0.13 0.45
N ARG A 102 10.21 -1.33 1.06
CA ARG A 102 9.54 -2.49 0.46
C ARG A 102 8.11 -2.59 0.93
N ILE A 103 7.21 -2.85 -0.01
CA ILE A 103 5.80 -3.12 0.23
C ILE A 103 5.41 -4.42 -0.47
N SER A 104 4.74 -5.31 0.26
CA SER A 104 4.07 -6.47 -0.32
C SER A 104 2.56 -6.35 -0.19
N LEU A 105 1.85 -6.81 -1.21
CA LEU A 105 0.41 -7.06 -1.17
C LEU A 105 0.21 -8.55 -1.40
N ARG A 106 -0.28 -9.25 -0.38
CA ARG A 106 -0.59 -10.68 -0.42
C ARG A 106 -2.09 -10.90 -0.40
N LEU A 107 -2.56 -11.78 -1.27
CA LEU A 107 -3.92 -12.28 -1.34
C LEU A 107 -3.98 -13.65 -0.68
N THR A 108 -5.00 -13.88 0.11
CA THR A 108 -5.27 -15.19 0.69
C THR A 108 -6.76 -15.45 0.59
N GLN A 109 -7.12 -16.54 -0.09
CA GLN A 109 -8.51 -16.93 -0.19
C GLN A 109 -9.04 -17.29 1.20
N ALA A 110 -10.24 -16.80 1.53
CA ALA A 110 -10.88 -17.18 2.77
C ALA A 110 -11.07 -18.70 2.85
N LEU A 111 -11.11 -19.22 4.08
CA LEU A 111 -11.33 -20.64 4.33
C LEU A 111 -12.63 -21.13 3.67
N ALA A 112 -12.67 -22.41 3.30
CA ALA A 112 -13.81 -23.02 2.64
C ALA A 112 -15.12 -22.73 3.38
N GLY A 113 -16.07 -22.09 2.69
CA GLY A 113 -17.37 -21.70 3.23
C GLY A 113 -17.48 -20.24 3.70
N GLN A 114 -16.40 -19.46 3.64
CA GLN A 114 -16.43 -18.01 3.81
C GLN A 114 -16.21 -17.31 2.46
N PRO A 115 -17.11 -16.41 2.03
CA PRO A 115 -16.85 -15.60 0.86
C PRO A 115 -15.76 -14.56 1.15
N GLY A 116 -14.89 -14.32 0.19
CA GLY A 116 -13.96 -13.19 0.19
C GLY A 116 -12.48 -13.56 0.18
N VAL A 117 -11.67 -12.52 0.09
CA VAL A 117 -10.21 -12.57 -0.01
C VAL A 117 -9.64 -11.66 1.06
N THR A 118 -8.71 -12.19 1.84
CA THR A 118 -7.91 -11.35 2.73
C THR A 118 -6.78 -10.71 1.91
N VAL A 119 -6.75 -9.39 1.89
CA VAL A 119 -5.64 -8.59 1.37
C VAL A 119 -4.77 -8.18 2.54
N THR A 120 -3.48 -8.49 2.48
CA THR A 120 -2.49 -8.11 3.49
C THR A 120 -1.44 -7.22 2.85
N ALA A 121 -1.32 -5.98 3.32
CA ALA A 121 -0.22 -5.09 3.00
C ALA A 121 0.85 -5.20 4.09
N ALA A 122 2.10 -5.49 3.73
CA ALA A 122 3.22 -5.45 4.66
C ALA A 122 4.28 -4.48 4.16
N HIS A 123 4.55 -3.44 4.94
CA HIS A 123 5.60 -2.45 4.70
C HIS A 123 6.80 -2.77 5.59
N THR A 124 7.95 -3.00 4.98
CA THR A 124 9.18 -3.40 5.66
C THR A 124 10.13 -2.24 5.90
N TYR A 125 10.56 -2.09 7.15
CA TYR A 125 11.58 -1.15 7.60
C TYR A 125 12.88 -1.89 7.93
N ALA A 126 14.02 -1.24 7.71
CA ALA A 126 15.34 -1.84 7.94
C ALA A 126 15.73 -1.89 9.42
N SER A 127 14.98 -1.21 10.31
CA SER A 127 15.21 -1.23 11.75
C SER A 127 14.00 -0.76 12.55
N ASP A 128 13.94 -1.15 13.83
CA ASP A 128 12.97 -0.64 14.79
C ASP A 128 13.00 0.88 14.94
N ALA A 129 14.20 1.48 14.88
CA ALA A 129 14.37 2.93 15.01
C ALA A 129 13.76 3.69 13.82
N GLU A 130 13.80 3.10 12.63
CA GLU A 130 13.12 3.61 11.44
C GLU A 130 11.61 3.38 11.54
N ALA A 131 11.18 2.17 11.90
CA ALA A 131 9.78 1.81 12.06
C ALA A 131 9.06 2.72 13.07
N ALA A 132 9.67 2.96 14.24
CA ALA A 132 9.13 3.84 15.28
C ALA A 132 8.89 5.28 14.80
N GLN A 133 9.69 5.76 13.84
CA GLN A 133 9.56 7.11 13.29
C GLN A 133 8.58 7.20 12.12
N LEU A 134 8.48 6.13 11.32
CA LEU A 134 7.73 6.15 10.07
C LEU A 134 6.33 5.56 10.19
N ILE A 135 6.09 4.56 11.04
CA ILE A 135 4.76 3.93 11.19
C ILE A 135 3.64 4.93 11.48
N PRO A 136 3.81 5.92 12.38
CA PRO A 136 2.77 6.93 12.63
C PRO A 136 2.40 7.77 11.40
N GLN A 137 3.29 7.87 10.42
CA GLN A 137 3.10 8.67 9.19
C GLN A 137 2.64 7.80 8.02
N VAL A 138 3.20 6.59 7.89
CA VAL A 138 3.00 5.68 6.77
C VAL A 138 1.77 4.79 6.98
N GLY A 139 1.47 4.43 8.22
CA GLY A 139 0.31 3.59 8.56
C GLY A 139 -1.03 4.17 8.12
N PRO A 140 -1.35 5.44 8.45
CA PRO A 140 -2.58 6.10 7.99
C PRO A 140 -2.73 6.11 6.47
N VAL A 141 -1.62 6.27 5.73
CA VAL A 141 -1.60 6.29 4.27
C VAL A 141 -2.01 4.91 3.74
N TRP A 142 -1.37 3.83 4.20
CA TRP A 142 -1.73 2.48 3.75
C TRP A 142 -3.14 2.05 4.18
N ASP A 143 -3.58 2.45 5.38
CA ASP A 143 -4.95 2.20 5.83
C ASP A 143 -5.95 2.84 4.85
N THR A 144 -5.74 4.11 4.51
CA THR A 144 -6.57 4.85 3.54
C THR A 144 -6.62 4.14 2.19
N HIS A 145 -5.48 3.72 1.66
CA HIS A 145 -5.40 3.02 0.38
C HIS A 145 -6.09 1.64 0.41
N LEU A 146 -5.99 0.90 1.52
CA LEU A 146 -6.74 -0.35 1.69
C LEU A 146 -8.25 -0.12 1.79
N ARG A 147 -8.70 0.98 2.40
CA ARG A 147 -10.13 1.35 2.39
C ARG A 147 -10.60 1.72 1.00
N LEU A 148 -9.82 2.47 0.24
CA LEU A 148 -10.13 2.80 -1.16
C LEU A 148 -10.22 1.52 -1.98
N LEU A 149 -9.24 0.61 -1.84
CA LEU A 149 -9.24 -0.69 -2.51
C LEU A 149 -10.51 -1.47 -2.18
N ALA A 150 -10.87 -1.64 -0.91
CA ALA A 150 -12.11 -2.32 -0.55
C ALA A 150 -13.37 -1.60 -1.07
N GLY A 151 -13.36 -0.26 -1.06
CA GLY A 151 -14.42 0.58 -1.60
C GLY A 151 -14.69 0.32 -3.09
N THR A 152 -13.66 -0.04 -3.86
CA THR A 152 -13.81 -0.41 -5.28
C THR A 152 -14.63 -1.70 -5.52
N PHE A 153 -14.95 -2.45 -4.45
CA PHE A 153 -15.78 -3.66 -4.48
C PHE A 153 -17.15 -3.48 -3.81
N GLY A 154 -17.47 -2.26 -3.34
CA GLY A 154 -18.73 -1.99 -2.65
C GLY A 154 -18.79 -2.47 -1.21
N ASP A 155 -17.63 -2.78 -0.59
CA ASP A 155 -17.53 -3.09 0.84
C ASP A 155 -17.72 -1.81 1.68
N ALA A 156 -18.97 -1.35 1.77
CA ALA A 156 -19.38 -0.09 2.38
C ALA A 156 -19.00 0.05 3.86
N ASP A 157 -18.83 -1.07 4.57
CA ASP A 157 -18.49 -1.09 5.99
C ASP A 157 -17.06 -0.56 6.27
N LEU A 158 -16.20 -0.54 5.24
CA LEU A 158 -14.87 0.08 5.28
C LEU A 158 -14.85 1.53 4.81
N THR A 159 -15.94 2.00 4.20
CA THR A 159 -16.06 3.37 3.69
C THR A 159 -16.58 4.36 4.75
N ALA A 160 -17.00 3.85 5.92
CA ALA A 160 -17.26 4.70 7.08
C ALA A 160 -15.95 5.40 7.47
N SER A 161 -15.85 6.68 7.10
CA SER A 161 -14.63 7.46 7.21
C SER A 161 -14.31 7.73 8.67
N GLU A 162 -13.36 6.96 9.23
CA GLU A 162 -12.62 7.39 10.41
C GLU A 162 -11.80 8.62 10.03
N SER A 163 -11.84 9.66 10.88
CA SER A 163 -11.15 10.91 10.58
C SER A 163 -9.64 10.68 10.46
N GLU A 164 -8.98 11.52 9.66
CA GLU A 164 -7.53 11.50 9.50
C GLU A 164 -6.82 11.58 10.86
N ALA A 165 -7.26 12.49 11.75
CA ALA A 165 -6.70 12.61 13.10
C ALA A 165 -6.81 11.30 13.92
N ALA A 166 -7.91 10.56 13.79
CA ALA A 166 -8.10 9.29 14.49
C ALA A 166 -7.17 8.19 13.92
N LEU A 167 -6.96 8.17 12.60
CA LEU A 167 -5.98 7.30 11.96
C LEU A 167 -4.56 7.57 12.49
N TYR A 168 -4.11 8.83 12.46
CA TYR A 168 -2.77 9.19 12.97
C TYR A 168 -2.61 8.84 14.45
N ALA A 169 -3.63 9.08 15.28
CA ALA A 169 -3.61 8.69 16.69
C ALA A 169 -3.45 7.17 16.85
N ARG A 170 -4.26 6.38 16.14
CA ARG A 170 -4.20 4.91 16.18
C ARG A 170 -2.83 4.35 15.80
N TYR A 171 -2.22 4.83 14.73
CA TYR A 171 -0.90 4.35 14.31
C TYR A 171 0.23 4.87 15.20
N THR A 172 0.07 6.05 15.81
CA THR A 172 0.97 6.53 16.87
C THR A 172 0.89 5.62 18.09
N GLU A 173 -0.33 5.29 18.56
CA GLU A 173 -0.54 4.39 19.69
C GLU A 173 0.03 2.99 19.43
N LEU A 174 -0.16 2.46 18.22
CA LEU A 174 0.43 1.19 17.80
C LEU A 174 1.96 1.22 17.88
N ALA A 175 2.60 2.26 17.35
CA ALA A 175 4.05 2.43 17.43
C ALA A 175 4.53 2.62 18.86
N VAL A 176 3.83 3.39 19.69
CA VAL A 176 4.18 3.63 21.10
C VAL A 176 4.09 2.34 21.92
N ALA A 177 3.06 1.53 21.67
CA ALA A 177 2.88 0.25 22.34
C ALA A 177 4.04 -0.72 22.04
N GLU A 178 4.60 -0.64 20.83
CA GLU A 178 5.68 -1.53 20.39
C GLU A 178 7.08 -1.03 20.77
N PHE A 179 7.39 0.24 20.48
CA PHE A 179 8.76 0.79 20.58
C PHE A 179 8.97 1.70 21.80
N GLY A 180 7.91 2.00 22.55
CA GLY A 180 7.92 2.96 23.65
C GLY A 180 7.82 4.42 23.21
N ALA A 181 7.23 5.25 24.07
CA ALA A 181 6.91 6.65 23.75
C ALA A 181 8.14 7.52 23.43
N ASP A 182 9.28 7.24 24.05
CA ASP A 182 10.52 8.01 23.84
C ASP A 182 11.13 7.80 22.45
N SER A 183 10.76 6.71 21.77
CA SER A 183 11.28 6.32 20.45
C SER A 183 10.43 6.83 19.28
N VAL A 184 9.17 7.22 19.56
CA VAL A 184 8.16 7.47 18.54
C VAL A 184 7.98 8.96 18.28
N LYS A 185 7.97 9.35 17.00
CA LYS A 185 7.54 10.69 16.59
C LYS A 185 6.04 10.69 16.41
N SER A 186 5.33 11.61 17.05
CA SER A 186 3.90 11.77 16.84
C SER A 186 3.60 12.00 15.36
N GLY A 187 2.69 11.19 14.80
CA GLY A 187 2.12 11.47 13.50
C GLY A 187 1.31 12.78 13.55
N SER A 188 1.37 13.58 12.49
CA SER A 188 0.65 14.86 12.43
C SER A 188 -0.40 14.78 11.33
N ALA A 189 -1.68 14.82 11.70
CA ALA A 189 -2.70 15.29 10.77
C ALA A 189 -2.45 16.78 10.53
N GLN A 190 -2.41 17.25 9.29
CA GLN A 190 -2.44 18.69 9.05
C GLN A 190 -3.76 19.21 9.61
N VAL A 191 -3.69 19.93 10.74
CA VAL A 191 -4.84 20.67 11.23
C VAL A 191 -5.07 21.76 10.18
N PRO A 192 -6.24 21.82 9.50
CA PRO A 192 -6.53 22.96 8.65
C PRO A 192 -6.41 24.20 9.54
N GLU A 193 -5.51 25.11 9.18
CA GLU A 193 -5.42 26.41 9.84
C GLU A 193 -6.81 27.03 9.73
N CYS A 194 -7.53 27.08 10.85
CA CYS A 194 -8.69 27.93 10.97
C CYS A 194 -8.15 29.35 10.84
N ASP A 195 -8.24 29.89 9.63
CA ASP A 195 -8.01 31.30 9.33
C ASP A 195 -9.01 32.10 10.18
N ASP A 196 -8.59 32.46 11.40
CA ASP A 196 -9.30 33.39 12.25
C ASP A 196 -9.10 34.79 11.66
N SER A 197 -9.83 35.04 10.58
CA SER A 197 -10.06 36.36 10.01
C SER A 197 -10.98 37.13 10.96
N SER A 198 -10.44 37.48 12.13
CA SER A 198 -10.94 38.55 12.97
C SER A 198 -10.21 39.82 12.55
N ASP A 199 -10.75 40.52 11.56
CA ASP A 199 -10.40 41.91 11.27
C ASP A 199 -11.61 42.80 11.62
N ASP A 200 -11.28 43.87 12.34
CA ASP A 200 -12.10 44.78 13.17
C ASP A 200 -13.03 45.70 12.35
#